data_AF-A0A7W7S421-F1
#
_entry.id   AF-A0A7W7S421-F1
#
_cell.length_a   1.000
_cell.length_b   1.000
_cell.length_c   1.000
_cell.angle_alpha   90.00
_cell.angle_beta   90.00
_cell.angle_gamma   90.00
#
_symmetry.space_group_name_H-M   'P 1'
#
loop_
_entity.id
_entity.type
_entity.pdbx_description
1 polymer ?
#
loop_
_entity_poly.entity_id
_entity_poly.type
_entity_poly.pdbx_seq_one_letter_code
_entity_poly.pdbx_strand_id
1 'polypeptide(L)'
;MPNIGPTELLILLALAAGLIAVTITLVRRGSPAPPPPQRLDPAELQHHLTALIAANKPVAAIKLLRDQTGLDLKSAKRHIDDLRAGRAPRPPLPSHNATATPPPLGHGADLATRVRLLKNAGRDGQAVLLVRGETGMSEPEAQRFVESIQA
;
A
#
# COMPACT_ATOMS: atom_id res chain seq x y z
N MET A 1 -26.76 49.91 1.44
CA MET A 1 -25.50 49.18 1.20
C MET A 1 -24.79 49.10 2.54
N PRO A 2 -24.81 47.96 3.27
CA PRO A 2 -24.12 47.87 4.55
C PRO A 2 -22.60 47.96 4.33
N ASN A 3 -22.00 49.04 4.82
CA ASN A 3 -20.56 49.29 4.76
C ASN A 3 -19.87 48.51 5.88
N ILE A 4 -19.25 47.38 5.53
CA ILE A 4 -18.44 46.60 6.47
C ILE A 4 -17.13 47.36 6.69
N GLY A 5 -17.00 47.99 7.86
CA GLY A 5 -15.80 48.72 8.25
C GLY A 5 -14.60 47.80 8.51
N PRO A 6 -13.36 48.31 8.44
CA PRO A 6 -12.14 47.50 8.61
C PRO A 6 -12.09 46.81 9.99
N THR A 7 -12.78 47.34 10.99
CA THR A 7 -12.91 46.75 12.33
C THR A 7 -13.81 45.51 12.36
N GLU A 8 -14.91 45.47 11.60
CA GLU A 8 -15.74 44.25 11.47
C GLU A 8 -14.99 43.13 10.75
N LEU A 9 -14.16 43.46 9.76
CA LEU A 9 -13.30 42.49 9.08
C LEU A 9 -12.32 41.83 10.06
N LEU A 10 -11.75 42.59 11.00
CA LEU A 10 -10.84 42.08 12.01
C LEU A 10 -11.56 41.19 13.05
N ILE A 11 -12.79 41.54 13.43
CA ILE A 11 -13.60 40.73 14.36
C ILE A 11 -14.00 39.40 13.71
N LEU A 12 -14.42 39.41 12.45
CA LEU A 12 -14.74 38.20 11.69
C LEU A 12 -13.51 37.32 11.45
N LEU A 13 -12.35 37.92 11.15
CA LEU A 13 -11.09 37.20 10.98
C LEU A 13 -10.63 36.55 12.31
N ALA A 14 -10.78 37.26 13.44
CA ALA A 14 -10.44 36.72 14.76
C ALA A 14 -11.38 35.59 15.18
N LEU A 15 -12.69 35.71 14.92
CA LEU A 15 -13.66 34.63 15.15
C LEU A 15 -13.40 33.42 14.26
N ALA A 16 -13.09 33.63 12.99
CA ALA A 16 -12.71 32.56 12.07
C ALA A 16 -11.41 31.87 12.52
N ALA A 17 -10.38 32.62 12.91
CA ALA A 17 -9.13 32.07 13.41
C ALA A 17 -9.31 31.31 14.74
N GLY A 18 -10.18 31.79 15.63
CA GLY A 18 -10.53 31.10 16.87
C GLY A 18 -11.28 29.79 16.62
N LEU A 19 -12.21 29.76 15.65
CA LEU A 19 -12.92 28.56 15.24
C LEU A 19 -11.99 27.54 14.54
N ILE A 20 -11.05 28.03 13.72
CA ILE A 20 -10.02 27.22 13.07
C ILE A 20 -9.04 26.65 14.13
N ALA A 21 -8.64 27.43 15.13
CA ALA A 21 -7.81 26.94 16.22
C ALA A 21 -8.55 25.90 17.09
N VAL A 22 -9.84 26.12 17.38
CA VAL A 22 -10.71 25.18 18.12
C VAL A 22 -10.85 23.85 17.38
N THR A 23 -11.10 23.88 16.06
CA THR A 23 -11.19 22.68 15.23
C THR A 23 -9.87 21.91 15.15
N ILE A 24 -8.72 22.60 15.12
CA ILE A 24 -7.41 21.95 15.15
C ILE A 24 -7.10 21.38 16.55
N THR A 25 -7.49 22.05 17.64
CA THR A 25 -7.26 21.54 19.01
C THR A 25 -8.09 20.30 19.36
N LEU A 26 -9.22 20.05 18.69
CA LEU A 26 -9.98 18.82 18.89
C LEU A 26 -9.40 17.60 18.14
N VAL A 27 -8.47 17.82 17.20
CA VAL A 27 -7.76 16.77 16.43
C VAL A 27 -6.50 16.26 17.14
N ARG A 28 -6.09 16.89 18.25
CA ARG A 28 -4.84 16.58 18.97
C ARG A 28 -5.04 15.94 20.34
N ARG A 29 -6.14 15.22 20.57
CA ARG A 29 -6.18 14.22 21.65
C ARG A 29 -5.57 12.92 21.13
N GLY A 30 -4.36 12.65 21.61
CA GLY A 30 -3.55 11.49 21.26
C GLY A 30 -4.37 10.20 21.27
N SER A 31 -4.14 9.37 20.26
CA SER A 31 -4.62 8.00 20.28
C SER A 31 -4.07 7.33 21.55
N PRO A 32 -4.92 6.77 22.43
CA PRO A 32 -4.43 5.94 23.52
C PRO A 32 -3.55 4.84 22.93
N ALA A 33 -2.43 4.57 23.58
CA ALA A 33 -1.51 3.52 23.18
C ALA A 33 -2.29 2.22 22.93
N PRO A 34 -2.08 1.54 21.79
CA PRO A 34 -2.78 0.30 21.52
C PRO A 34 -2.42 -0.73 22.60
N PRO A 35 -3.39 -1.54 23.08
CA PRO A 35 -3.10 -2.70 23.91
C PRO A 35 -2.12 -3.65 23.17
N PRO A 36 -1.37 -4.51 23.90
CA PRO A 36 -0.40 -5.43 23.32
C PRO A 36 -1.01 -6.25 22.15
N PRO A 37 -0.20 -6.72 21.18
CA PRO A 37 -0.68 -7.35 19.95
C PRO A 37 -1.36 -8.69 20.26
N GLN A 38 -2.63 -8.62 20.63
CA GLN A 38 -3.53 -9.74 20.59
C GLN A 38 -3.88 -9.90 19.12
N ARG A 39 -3.50 -11.03 18.53
CA ARG A 39 -4.05 -11.42 17.23
C ARG A 39 -5.55 -11.53 17.43
N LEU A 40 -6.26 -10.55 16.90
CA LEU A 40 -7.71 -10.53 16.91
C LEU A 40 -8.18 -11.66 16.00
N ASP A 41 -9.23 -12.35 16.44
CA ASP A 41 -9.94 -13.28 15.58
C ASP A 41 -10.36 -12.57 14.29
N PRO A 42 -10.36 -13.26 13.14
CA PRO A 42 -10.66 -12.64 11.85
C PRO A 42 -12.04 -11.95 11.81
N ALA A 43 -13.00 -12.42 12.61
CA ALA A 43 -14.32 -11.80 12.75
C ALA A 43 -14.26 -10.46 13.51
N GLU A 44 -13.54 -10.42 14.63
CA GLU A 44 -13.34 -9.20 15.45
C GLU A 44 -12.54 -8.15 14.68
N LEU A 45 -11.53 -8.58 13.92
CA LEU A 45 -10.78 -7.73 13.01
C LEU A 45 -11.70 -7.04 12.00
N GLN A 46 -12.59 -7.78 11.34
CA GLN A 46 -13.54 -7.17 10.39
C GLN A 46 -14.53 -6.22 11.06
N HIS A 47 -14.99 -6.55 12.26
CA HIS A 47 -15.87 -5.67 13.03
C HIS A 47 -15.18 -4.34 13.34
N HIS A 48 -13.94 -4.38 13.83
CA HIS A 48 -13.13 -3.19 14.09
C HIS A 48 -12.84 -2.37 12.84
N LEU A 49 -12.51 -3.02 11.72
CA LEU A 49 -12.28 -2.31 10.45
C LEU A 49 -13.55 -1.61 9.97
N THR A 50 -14.70 -2.27 10.05
CA THR A 50 -15.99 -1.69 9.67
C THR A 50 -16.35 -0.50 10.55
N ALA A 51 -16.16 -0.62 11.87
CA ALA A 51 -16.38 0.48 12.81
C ALA A 51 -15.47 1.69 12.52
N LEU A 52 -14.20 1.45 12.18
CA LEU A 52 -13.25 2.51 11.83
C LEU A 52 -13.57 3.19 10.50
N ILE A 53 -14.07 2.43 9.52
CA ILE A 53 -14.55 2.97 8.23
C ILE A 53 -15.80 3.81 8.45
N ALA A 54 -16.77 3.32 9.23
CA ALA A 54 -17.99 4.05 9.59
C ALA A 54 -17.68 5.35 10.37
N ALA A 55 -16.67 5.31 11.25
CA ALA A 55 -16.17 6.49 11.96
C ALA A 55 -15.33 7.44 11.08
N ASN A 56 -15.21 7.19 9.77
CA ASN A 56 -14.41 7.95 8.81
C ASN A 56 -12.92 8.07 9.23
N LYS A 57 -12.37 7.01 9.84
CA LYS A 57 -10.96 6.91 10.29
C LYS A 57 -10.18 5.86 9.45
N PRO A 58 -9.99 6.08 8.14
CA PRO A 58 -9.37 5.09 7.25
C PRO A 58 -7.90 4.82 7.62
N VAL A 59 -7.18 5.81 8.13
CA VAL A 59 -5.76 5.66 8.54
C VAL A 59 -5.62 4.69 9.71
N ALA A 60 -6.53 4.75 10.70
CA ALA A 60 -6.54 3.83 11.82
C ALA A 60 -6.90 2.40 11.38
N ALA A 61 -7.85 2.27 10.45
CA ALA A 61 -8.24 0.98 9.88
C ALA A 61 -7.08 0.33 9.10
N ILE A 62 -6.35 1.12 8.29
CA ILE A 62 -5.13 0.67 7.61
C ILE A 62 -4.08 0.23 8.63
N LYS A 63 -3.85 1.01 9.69
CA LYS A 63 -2.86 0.67 10.72
C LYS A 63 -3.20 -0.65 11.42
N LEU A 64 -4.46 -0.84 11.80
CA LEU A 64 -4.94 -2.05 12.44
C LEU A 64 -4.84 -3.26 11.50
N LEU A 65 -5.25 -3.12 10.24
CA LEU A 65 -5.11 -4.19 9.25
C LEU A 65 -3.64 -4.60 9.08
N ARG A 66 -2.73 -3.64 8.96
CA ARG A 66 -1.29 -3.92 8.80
C ARG A 66 -0.67 -4.59 10.02
N ASP A 67 -1.06 -4.18 11.22
CA ASP A 67 -0.59 -4.76 12.48
C ASP A 67 -0.98 -6.25 12.57
N GLN A 68 -2.20 -6.57 12.15
CA GLN A 68 -2.75 -7.93 12.26
C GLN A 68 -2.33 -8.85 11.10
N THR A 69 -2.13 -8.30 9.89
CA THR A 69 -1.87 -9.10 8.67
C THR A 69 -0.44 -8.98 8.15
N GLY A 70 0.35 -8.01 8.64
CA GLY A 70 1.68 -7.72 8.11
C GLY A 70 1.68 -7.06 6.73
N LEU A 71 0.54 -6.63 6.20
CA LEU A 71 0.44 -6.04 4.87
C LEU A 71 1.21 -4.72 4.73
N ASP A 72 1.68 -4.45 3.52
CA ASP A 72 2.22 -3.15 3.16
C ASP A 72 1.15 -2.09 3.16
N LEU A 73 1.58 -0.84 3.34
CA LEU A 73 0.69 0.32 3.34
C LEU A 73 -0.19 0.40 2.08
N LYS A 74 0.37 0.03 0.92
CA LYS A 74 -0.36 0.05 -0.36
C LYS A 74 -1.46 -1.01 -0.41
N SER A 75 -1.15 -2.25 -0.03
CA SER A 75 -2.13 -3.35 0.00
C SER A 75 -3.22 -3.10 1.04
N ALA A 76 -2.84 -2.65 2.24
CA ALA A 76 -3.79 -2.33 3.29
C ALA A 76 -4.70 -1.15 2.92
N LYS A 77 -4.15 -0.08 2.32
CA LYS A 77 -4.96 1.04 1.81
C LYS A 77 -5.97 0.57 0.76
N ARG A 78 -5.53 -0.23 -0.23
CA ARG A 78 -6.41 -0.76 -1.27
C ARG A 78 -7.55 -1.58 -0.68
N HIS A 79 -7.27 -2.43 0.31
CA HIS A 79 -8.27 -3.25 0.96
C HIS A 79 -9.36 -2.40 1.67
N ILE A 80 -8.93 -1.35 2.38
CA ILE A 80 -9.85 -0.44 3.08
C ILE A 80 -10.62 0.45 2.11
N ASP A 81 -10.01 0.86 1.00
CA ASP A 81 -10.67 1.61 -0.07
C ASP A 81 -11.77 0.78 -0.75
N ASP A 82 -11.52 -0.52 -0.98
CA ASP A 82 -12.50 -1.45 -1.55
C ASP A 82 -13.69 -1.66 -0.61
N LEU A 83 -13.43 -1.83 0.69
CA LEU A 83 -14.46 -1.90 1.74
C LEU A 83 -15.28 -0.61 1.82
N ARG A 84 -14.64 0.57 1.72
CA ARG A 84 -15.33 1.86 1.69
C ARG A 84 -16.19 2.03 0.43
N ALA A 85 -15.74 1.50 -0.69
CA ALA A 85 -16.46 1.53 -1.96
C ALA A 85 -17.60 0.50 -2.04
N GLY A 86 -17.84 -0.29 -0.98
CA GLY A 86 -18.86 -1.34 -0.96
C GLY A 86 -18.57 -2.47 -1.95
N ARG A 87 -17.32 -2.59 -2.42
CA ARG A 87 -16.88 -3.69 -3.27
C ARG A 87 -16.42 -4.86 -2.41
N ALA A 88 -16.61 -6.07 -2.93
CA ALA A 88 -16.12 -7.27 -2.27
C ALA A 88 -14.59 -7.18 -2.18
N PRO A 89 -14.00 -7.11 -0.98
CA PRO A 89 -12.60 -6.81 -0.80
C PRO A 89 -11.76 -7.83 -1.56
N ARG A 90 -11.05 -7.36 -2.60
CA ARG A 90 -10.10 -8.20 -3.32
C ARG A 90 -9.09 -8.75 -2.31
N PRO A 91 -8.84 -10.08 -2.29
CA PRO A 91 -7.89 -10.67 -1.34
C PRO A 91 -6.56 -9.95 -1.44
N PRO A 92 -5.96 -9.55 -0.31
CA PRO A 92 -4.74 -8.77 -0.33
C PRO A 92 -3.62 -9.66 -0.87
N LEU A 93 -3.25 -9.43 -2.12
CA LEU A 93 -2.04 -10.01 -2.69
C LEU A 93 -0.86 -9.46 -1.87
N PRO A 94 0.04 -10.34 -1.36
CA PRO A 94 1.24 -9.88 -0.69
C PRO A 94 2.01 -8.97 -1.65
N SER A 95 2.19 -7.70 -1.28
CA SER A 95 3.14 -6.84 -1.96
C SER A 95 4.49 -7.14 -1.32
N HIS A 96 5.48 -7.41 -2.15
CA HIS A 96 6.81 -7.75 -1.66
C HIS A 96 7.52 -6.43 -1.37
N ASN A 97 7.31 -5.85 -0.18
CA ASN A 97 8.12 -4.71 0.29
C ASN A 97 8.40 -4.80 1.80
N ALA A 98 8.39 -6.02 2.35
CA ALA A 98 8.80 -6.30 3.72
C ALA A 98 10.33 -6.54 3.77
N THR A 99 11.04 -5.59 4.35
CA THR A 99 12.41 -5.73 4.87
C THR A 99 12.42 -6.71 6.05
N ALA A 100 12.30 -8.00 5.75
CA ALA A 100 12.64 -9.09 6.65
C ALA A 100 13.52 -10.02 5.83
N THR A 101 14.67 -10.44 6.38
CA THR A 101 15.61 -11.37 5.75
C THR A 101 14.85 -12.44 4.96
N PRO A 102 14.89 -12.41 3.61
CA PRO A 102 14.09 -13.33 2.82
C PRO A 102 14.71 -14.73 2.93
N PRO A 103 13.93 -15.82 3.13
CA PRO A 103 14.22 -17.01 2.36
C PRO A 103 14.25 -16.57 0.88
N PRO A 104 15.21 -17.03 0.05
CA PRO A 104 15.46 -16.46 -1.27
C PRO A 104 14.36 -16.79 -2.28
N LEU A 105 13.14 -16.29 -2.08
CA LEU A 105 12.00 -16.47 -2.95
C LEU A 105 11.05 -15.27 -2.80
N GLY A 106 11.10 -14.35 -3.76
CA GLY A 106 9.99 -13.43 -4.02
C GLY A 106 10.32 -11.94 -3.97
N HIS A 107 11.07 -11.45 -4.96
CA HIS A 107 10.73 -10.22 -5.68
C HIS A 107 10.93 -10.56 -7.15
N GLY A 108 9.85 -10.98 -7.84
CA GLY A 108 9.84 -11.32 -9.27
C GLY A 108 11.11 -12.00 -9.76
N ALA A 109 11.21 -13.32 -9.59
CA ALA A 109 12.36 -14.18 -9.92
C ALA A 109 13.36 -13.48 -10.87
N ASP A 110 14.60 -13.32 -10.43
CA ASP A 110 15.67 -12.65 -11.17
C ASP A 110 15.63 -13.00 -12.66
N LEU A 111 15.94 -12.05 -13.56
CA LEU A 111 15.89 -12.30 -15.01
C LEU A 111 16.60 -13.61 -15.39
N ALA A 112 17.73 -13.91 -14.74
CA ALA A 112 18.46 -15.16 -14.92
C ALA A 112 17.64 -16.38 -14.45
N THR A 113 16.95 -16.30 -13.30
CA THR A 113 16.06 -17.36 -12.83
C THR A 113 14.90 -17.60 -13.80
N ARG A 114 14.26 -16.55 -14.30
CA ARG A 114 13.17 -16.66 -15.29
C ARG A 114 13.68 -17.27 -16.60
N VAL A 115 14.86 -16.87 -17.05
CA VAL A 115 15.52 -17.44 -18.24
C VAL A 115 15.87 -18.92 -18.04
N ARG A 116 16.39 -19.32 -16.87
CA ARG A 116 16.67 -20.73 -16.53
C ARG A 116 15.41 -21.59 -16.58
N LEU A 117 14.31 -21.11 -16.00
CA LEU A 117 13.04 -21.85 -15.99
C LEU A 117 12.50 -22.06 -17.41
N LEU A 118 12.59 -21.03 -18.26
CA LEU A 118 12.21 -21.14 -19.67
C LEU A 118 13.13 -22.09 -20.44
N LYS A 119 14.44 -22.06 -20.17
CA LYS A 119 15.42 -22.96 -20.80
C LYS A 119 15.21 -24.42 -20.40
N ASN A 120 14.99 -24.70 -19.12
CA ASN A 120 14.64 -26.05 -18.63
C ASN A 120 13.29 -26.55 -19.16
N ALA A 121 12.37 -25.65 -19.50
CA ALA A 121 11.10 -25.99 -20.14
C ALA A 121 11.21 -26.13 -21.68
N GLY A 122 12.39 -26.03 -22.27
CA GLY A 122 12.59 -26.08 -23.73
C GLY A 122 11.98 -24.89 -24.48
N ARG A 123 11.84 -23.73 -23.81
CA ARG A 123 11.26 -22.49 -24.34
C ARG A 123 12.32 -21.39 -24.50
N ASP A 124 13.44 -21.73 -25.13
CA ASP A 124 14.55 -20.83 -25.45
C ASP A 124 14.11 -19.57 -26.23
N GLY A 125 13.27 -19.70 -27.26
CA GLY A 125 12.73 -18.55 -27.98
C GLY A 125 11.98 -17.54 -27.09
N GLN A 126 11.23 -18.02 -26.09
CA GLN A 126 10.56 -17.16 -25.11
C GLN A 126 11.55 -16.49 -24.15
N ALA A 127 12.64 -17.19 -23.79
CA ALA A 127 13.69 -16.63 -22.95
C ALA A 127 14.40 -15.46 -23.65
N VAL A 128 14.66 -15.57 -24.95
CA VAL A 128 15.26 -14.48 -25.74
C VAL A 128 14.33 -13.26 -25.77
N LEU A 129 13.05 -13.45 -26.06
CA LEU A 129 12.08 -12.35 -26.07
C LEU A 129 11.96 -11.67 -24.70
N LEU A 130 11.98 -12.44 -23.62
CA LEU A 130 11.96 -11.91 -22.26
C LEU A 130 13.18 -11.02 -21.99
N VAL A 131 14.38 -11.47 -22.35
CA VAL A 131 15.62 -10.70 -22.18
C VAL A 131 15.57 -9.41 -23.00
N ARG A 132 15.16 -9.50 -24.27
CA ARG A 132 15.02 -8.33 -25.15
C ARG A 132 14.02 -7.31 -24.59
N GLY A 133 12.87 -7.76 -24.11
CA GLY A 133 11.82 -6.88 -23.59
C GLY A 133 12.22 -6.15 -22.30
N GLU A 134 12.98 -6.81 -21.43
CA GLU A 134 13.35 -6.24 -20.13
C GLU A 134 14.66 -5.43 -20.19
N THR A 135 15.59 -5.77 -21.09
CA THR A 135 16.93 -5.15 -21.15
C THR A 135 17.14 -4.25 -22.37
N GLY A 136 16.31 -4.38 -23.41
CA GLY A 136 16.54 -3.71 -24.69
C GLY A 136 17.68 -4.32 -25.53
N MET A 137 18.25 -5.46 -25.13
CA MET A 137 19.30 -6.14 -25.89
C MET A 137 18.84 -6.51 -27.31
N SER A 138 19.79 -6.52 -28.24
CA SER A 138 19.57 -7.05 -29.59
C SER A 138 19.40 -8.57 -29.55
N GLU A 139 18.70 -9.14 -30.52
CA GLU A 139 18.47 -10.58 -30.61
C GLU A 139 19.73 -11.45 -30.49
N PRO A 140 20.84 -11.19 -31.22
CA PRO A 140 22.06 -11.98 -31.07
C PRO A 140 22.70 -11.86 -29.69
N GLU A 141 22.52 -10.72 -29.01
CA GLU A 141 23.04 -10.47 -27.67
C GLU A 141 22.21 -11.19 -26.61
N ALA A 142 20.88 -11.13 -26.75
CA ALA A 142 19.95 -11.85 -25.90
C ALA A 142 20.11 -13.37 -26.04
N GLN A 143 20.36 -13.87 -27.25
CA GLN A 143 20.64 -15.29 -27.49
C GLN A 143 21.91 -15.73 -26.76
N ARG A 144 23.00 -14.97 -26.88
CA ARG A 144 24.26 -15.23 -26.14
C ARG A 144 24.06 -15.21 -24.63
N PHE A 145 23.25 -14.27 -24.13
CA PHE A 145 22.89 -14.23 -22.71
C PHE A 145 22.17 -15.51 -22.29
N VAL A 146 21.12 -15.93 -23.01
CA VAL A 146 20.37 -17.16 -22.72
C VAL A 146 21.26 -18.41 -22.83
N GLU A 147 22.19 -18.46 -23.78
CA GLU A 147 23.16 -19.55 -23.93
C GLU A 147 24.14 -19.63 -22.75
N SER A 148 24.62 -18.48 -22.26
CA SER A 148 25.54 -18.40 -21.11
C SER A 148 24.93 -18.91 -19.79
N ILE A 149 23.61 -18.87 -19.70
CA ILE A 149 22.86 -19.34 -18.55
C ILE A 149 22.79 -20.87 -18.60
N GLN A 150 23.48 -21.55 -17.68
CA GLN A 150 23.40 -23.02 -17.57
C GLN A 150 22.01 -23.47 -17.12
N ALA A 151 21.56 -24.62 -17.65
CA ALA A 151 20.28 -25.25 -17.34
C ALA A 151 20.28 -25.88 -15.94
#